data_AF-F2C8J3-F1
#
_entry.id   AF-F2C8J3-F1
#
_cell.length_a   1.000
_cell.length_b   1.000
_cell.length_c   1.000
_cell.angle_alpha   90.00
_cell.angle_beta   90.00
_cell.angle_gamma   90.00
#
_symmetry.space_group_name_H-M   'P 1'
#
loop_
_entity.id
_entity.type
_entity.pdbx_description
1 polymer ?
#
loop_
_entity_poly.entity_id
_entity_poly.type
_entity_poly.pdbx_seq_one_letter_code
_entity_poly.pdbx_strand_id
1 'polypeptide(L)' 'MQAMQYTIKLPADYDMDIIRQRVRNTGHLMDGFDDLFFKVYLISEKPEG' A
#
# COMPACT_ATOMS: atom_id res chain seq x y z
N MET A 1 -12.29 16.29 -7.93
CA MET A 1 -11.28 15.29 -7.56
C MET A 1 -12.00 14.00 -7.21
N GLN A 2 -11.80 12.93 -7.98
CA GLN A 2 -12.27 11.60 -7.63
C GLN A 2 -11.12 10.89 -6.91
N ALA A 3 -11.37 10.41 -5.70
CA ALA A 3 -10.41 9.61 -4.94
C ALA A 3 -10.93 8.17 -4.88
N MET A 4 -10.05 7.21 -5.11
CA MET A 4 -10.36 5.78 -4.99
C MET A 4 -9.54 5.21 -3.84
N GLN A 5 -10.19 4.44 -2.96
CA GLN A 5 -9.55 3.74 -1.86
C GLN A 5 -9.83 2.24 -1.97
N TYR A 6 -8.77 1.45 -1.97
CA TYR A 6 -8.84 -0.01 -1.97
C TYR A 6 -8.22 -0.54 -0.68
N THR A 7 -9.00 -1.30 0.08
CA THR A 7 -8.56 -1.90 1.33
C THR A 7 -8.37 -3.39 1.15
N ILE A 8 -7.17 -3.88 1.44
CA ILE A 8 -6.85 -5.31 1.44
C ILE A 8 -6.66 -5.75 2.89
N LYS A 9 -7.43 -6.75 3.31
CA LYS A 9 -7.28 -7.36 4.64
C LYS A 9 -6.32 -8.54 4.52
N LEU A 10 -5.35 -8.59 5.42
CA LEU A 10 -4.36 -9.67 5.52
C LEU A 10 -4.61 -10.48 6.79
N PRO A 11 -4.14 -11.75 6.85
CA PRO A 11 -4.11 -12.53 8.09
C PRO A 11 -3.44 -11.78 9.23
N ALA A 12 -3.83 -12.09 10.48
CA ALA A 12 -3.33 -11.36 11.64
C ALA A 12 -1.84 -11.61 11.92
N ASP A 13 -1.31 -12.73 11.45
CA ASP A 13 0.07 -13.20 11.53
C ASP A 13 0.86 -12.93 10.24
N TYR A 14 0.29 -12.16 9.31
CA TYR A 14 0.99 -11.82 8.08
C TYR A 14 2.17 -10.90 8.36
N ASP A 15 3.35 -11.27 7.89
CA ASP A 15 4.54 -10.45 7.99
C ASP A 15 4.38 -9.16 7.16
N MET A 16 4.12 -8.06 7.86
CA MET A 16 3.88 -6.75 7.25
C MET A 16 5.14 -6.14 6.64
N ASP A 17 6.34 -6.65 6.95
CA ASP A 17 7.57 -6.21 6.28
C ASP A 17 7.60 -6.62 4.81
N ILE A 18 6.94 -7.72 4.44
CA ILE A 18 6.73 -8.10 3.03
C ILE A 18 6.00 -6.98 2.28
N ILE A 19 4.95 -6.41 2.87
CA ILE A 19 4.19 -5.29 2.27
C ILE A 19 5.05 -4.04 2.19
N ARG A 20 5.79 -3.71 3.26
CA ARG A 20 6.69 -2.54 3.27
C ARG A 20 7.76 -2.63 2.19
N GLN A 21 8.41 -3.79 2.07
CA GLN A 21 9.44 -4.03 1.05
C GLN A 21 8.84 -3.99 -0.36
N ARG A 22 7.66 -4.57 -0.56
CA ARG A 22 6.96 -4.49 -1.84
C ARG A 22 6.67 -3.04 -2.23
N VAL A 23 6.13 -2.23 -1.33
CA VAL A 23 5.85 -0.80 -1.60
C VAL A 23 7.14 -0.06 -1.93
N ARG A 24 8.22 -0.27 -1.18
CA ARG A 24 9.52 0.35 -1.47
C ARG A 24 10.06 -0.02 -2.85
N ASN A 25 10.01 -1.31 -3.19
CA ASN A 25 10.63 -1.84 -4.40
C ASN A 25 9.79 -1.63 -5.66
N THR A 26 8.46 -1.63 -5.54
CA THR A 26 7.54 -1.65 -6.69
C THR A 26 6.56 -0.49 -6.73
N GLY A 27 6.47 0.31 -5.67
CA GLY A 27 5.51 1.41 -5.58
C GLY A 27 5.67 2.43 -6.70
N HIS A 28 6.91 2.75 -7.08
CA HIS A 28 7.23 3.71 -8.14
C HIS A 28 6.84 3.24 -9.55
N LEU A 29 6.55 1.94 -9.77
CA LEU A 29 6.26 1.41 -11.10
C LEU A 29 4.99 2.00 -11.74
N MET A 30 4.09 2.55 -10.92
CA MET A 30 2.88 3.23 -11.40
C MET A 30 3.04 4.75 -11.47
N ASP A 31 4.25 5.29 -11.25
CA ASP A 31 4.47 6.74 -11.38
C ASP A 31 4.35 7.14 -12.85
N GLY A 32 3.68 8.27 -13.12
CA GLY A 32 3.48 8.78 -14.47
C GLY A 32 2.39 8.10 -15.29
N PHE A 33 1.55 7.26 -14.66
CA PHE A 33 0.35 6.75 -15.33
C PHE A 33 -0.62 7.88 -15.65
N ASP A 34 -1.23 7.84 -16.84
CA ASP A 34 -2.24 8.81 -17.25
C ASP A 34 -3.38 8.84 -16.22
N ASP A 35 -3.84 10.05 -15.92
CA ASP A 35 -4.88 10.35 -14.92
C ASP A 35 -4.57 9.99 -13.45
N LEU A 36 -3.37 9.47 -13.14
CA LEU A 36 -2.93 9.22 -11.76
C LEU A 36 -2.15 10.42 -11.20
N PHE A 37 -2.88 11.40 -10.66
CA PHE A 37 -2.26 12.61 -10.11
C PHE A 37 -1.48 12.35 -8.80
N PHE A 38 -1.99 11.45 -7.95
CA PHE A 38 -1.39 11.17 -6.64
C PHE A 38 -1.78 9.78 -6.15
N LYS A 39 -0.85 9.10 -5.45
CA LYS A 39 -1.09 7.82 -4.79
C LYS A 39 -0.41 7.76 -3.43
N VAL A 40 -1.02 7.02 -2.51
CA VAL A 40 -0.48 6.79 -1.16
C VAL A 40 -0.72 5.34 -0.78
N TYR A 41 0.28 4.74 -0.14
CA TYR A 41 0.15 3.43 0.50
C TYR A 41 -0.07 3.64 1.99
N LEU A 42 -1.25 3.25 2.48
CA LEU A 42 -1.59 3.29 3.91
C LEU A 42 -1.43 1.89 4.48
N ILE A 43 -0.71 1.77 5.60
CA ILE A 43 -0.48 0.51 6.30
C ILE A 43 -1.01 0.65 7.73
N SER A 44 -1.78 -0.34 8.17
CA SER A 44 -2.21 -0.49 9.56
C SER A 44 -1.87 -1.91 9.97
N GLU A 45 -1.14 -2.05 11.07
CA GLU A 45 -0.80 -3.34 11.66
C GLU A 45 -1.39 -3.45 13.06
N LYS A 46 -1.60 -4.68 13.52
CA LYS A 46 -1.92 -4.89 14.93
C LYS A 46 -0.63 -4.67 15.74
N PRO A 47 -0.70 -4.03 16.91
CA PRO A 47 0.44 -3.96 17.80
C PRO A 47 0.89 -5.39 18.14
N GLU A 48 2.19 -5.63 18.09
CA GLU A 48 2.78 -6.79 18.75
C GLU A 48 2.48 -6.64 20.24
N GLY A 49 1.79 -7.65 20.80
CA GLY A 49 1.32 -7.64 22.19
C GLY A 49 2.46 -7.74 23.19
#